data_AF-A0A949IRM6-F1
#
_entry.id   AF-A0A949IRM6-F1
#
_cell.length_a   1.000
_cell.length_b   1.000
_cell.length_c   1.000
_cell.angle_alpha   90.00
_cell.angle_beta   90.00
_cell.angle_gamma   90.00
#
_symmetry.space_group_name_H-M   'P 1'
#
loop_
_entity.id
_entity.type
_entity.pdbx_description
1 polymer ?
#
loop_
_entity_poly.entity_id
_entity_poly.type
_entity_poly.pdbx_seq_one_letter_code
_entity_poly.pdbx_strand_id
1 'polypeptide(L)' 'MSQQKIKDAIANKKMICPSCSKPITQYAKYAETIDAVRDGFNVIEIDSNASRVTLTCGNPGCDWTERTEYWIEYIID' A
#
# COMPACT_ATOMS: atom_id res chain seq x y z
N MET A 1 7.62 -6.32 6.37
CA MET A 1 8.40 -6.36 5.10
C MET A 1 7.74 -5.59 3.95
N SER A 2 6.53 -5.03 4.13
CA SER A 2 5.82 -4.32 3.05
C SER A 2 5.84 -2.79 3.21
N GLN A 3 6.02 -2.27 4.43
CA GLN A 3 6.20 -0.83 4.68
C GLN A 3 7.44 -0.26 3.96
N GLN A 4 8.55 -1.02 3.96
CA GLN A 4 9.79 -0.56 3.35
C GLN A 4 9.67 -0.50 1.82
N LYS A 5 8.92 -1.42 1.20
CA LYS A 5 8.57 -1.36 -0.22
C LYS A 5 7.73 -0.13 -0.57
N ILE A 6 6.73 0.24 0.25
CA ILE A 6 5.97 1.50 0.07
C ILE A 6 6.90 2.71 0.12
N LYS A 7 7.75 2.77 1.16
CA LYS A 7 8.71 3.88 1.33
C LYS A 7 9.65 3.99 0.13
N ASP A 8 10.19 2.86 -0.31
CA ASP A 8 11.10 2.79 -1.45
C ASP A 8 10.40 3.15 -2.76
N ALA A 9 9.19 2.64 -3.00
CA ALA A 9 8.41 2.95 -4.20
C ALA A 9 8.01 4.43 -4.29
N ILE A 10 7.69 5.06 -3.16
CA ILE A 10 7.42 6.51 -3.10
C ILE A 10 8.71 7.32 -3.30
N ALA A 11 9.80 6.92 -2.63
CA ALA A 11 11.10 7.58 -2.78
C ALA A 11 11.64 7.50 -4.22
N ASN A 12 11.49 6.34 -4.85
CA ASN A 12 11.85 6.08 -6.24
C ASN A 12 10.78 6.53 -7.25
N LYS A 13 9.68 7.15 -6.80
CA LYS A 13 8.57 7.63 -7.66
C LYS A 13 7.95 6.53 -8.54
N LYS A 14 8.09 5.28 -8.14
CA LYS A 14 7.51 4.11 -8.80
C LYS A 14 6.03 3.95 -8.53
N MET A 15 5.49 4.59 -7.48
CA MET A 15 4.07 4.48 -7.15
C MET A 15 3.27 5.58 -7.86
N ILE A 16 2.37 5.20 -8.79
CA ILE A 16 1.64 6.14 -9.64
C ILE A 16 0.20 6.32 -9.15
N CYS A 17 -0.25 7.56 -9.11
CA CYS A 17 -1.64 7.89 -8.79
C CYS A 17 -2.53 7.57 -10.01
N PRO A 18 -3.58 6.73 -9.87
CA PRO A 18 -4.47 6.40 -10.97
C PRO A 18 -5.31 7.60 -11.44
N SER A 19 -5.51 8.61 -10.57
CA SER A 19 -6.32 9.78 -10.89
C SER A 19 -5.60 10.84 -11.72
N CYS A 20 -4.28 11.01 -11.54
CA CYS A 20 -3.52 12.07 -12.22
C CYS A 20 -2.28 11.56 -12.95
N SER A 21 -2.04 10.25 -12.93
CA SER A 21 -0.90 9.55 -13.54
C SER A 21 0.48 10.11 -13.11
N LYS A 22 0.53 10.81 -11.98
CA LYS A 22 1.76 11.35 -11.39
C LYS A 22 2.21 10.49 -10.22
N PRO A 23 3.50 10.52 -9.85
CA PRO A 23 3.98 9.78 -8.69
C PRO A 23 3.33 10.27 -7.40
N ILE A 24 2.92 9.33 -6.57
CA ILE A 24 2.39 9.54 -5.23
C ILE A 24 3.56 9.97 -4.33
N THR A 25 3.39 11.07 -3.61
CA THR A 25 4.43 11.63 -2.73
C THR A 25 4.16 11.39 -1.26
N GLN A 26 2.93 11.02 -0.89
CA GLN A 26 2.50 10.87 0.49
C GLN A 26 1.71 9.58 0.73
N TYR A 27 1.86 9.02 1.93
CA TYR A 27 1.00 7.96 2.42
C TYR A 27 0.72 8.22 3.90
N ALA A 28 -0.53 8.01 4.32
CA ALA A 28 -0.97 8.45 5.65
C ALA A 28 -0.86 7.34 6.69
N LYS A 29 -1.27 6.12 6.35
CA LYS A 29 -1.41 5.05 7.35
C LYS A 29 -1.09 3.71 6.71
N TYR A 30 -0.12 3.01 7.28
CA TYR A 30 0.17 1.61 6.97
C TYR A 30 -0.26 0.78 8.16
N ALA A 31 -1.22 -0.13 7.96
CA ALA A 31 -1.66 -1.09 8.94
C ALA A 31 -1.39 -2.49 8.38
N GLU A 32 -0.50 -3.24 9.04
CA GLU A 32 -0.34 -4.67 8.74
C GLU A 32 -1.60 -5.36 9.23
N THR A 33 -2.33 -5.99 8.32
CA THR A 33 -3.46 -6.84 8.67
C THR A 33 -2.86 -8.13 9.18
N ILE A 34 -2.60 -8.21 10.49
CA ILE A 34 -2.12 -9.41 11.15
C ILE A 34 -3.36 -10.25 11.48
N ASP A 35 -3.96 -10.88 10.48
CA ASP A 35 -5.00 -11.88 10.72
C ASP A 35 -4.32 -13.20 11.12
N ALA A 36 -3.75 -13.23 12.32
CA ALA A 36 -3.33 -14.48 12.94
C ALA A 36 -4.46 -14.97 13.84
N VAL A 37 -5.50 -15.57 13.23
CA VAL A 37 -6.45 -16.39 13.99
C VAL A 37 -5.80 -17.76 14.19
N ARG A 38 -5.24 -17.98 15.39
CA ARG A 38 -4.73 -19.28 15.80
C ARG A 38 -5.89 -20.17 16.26
N ASP A 39 -6.68 -20.66 15.31
CA ASP A 39 -7.66 -21.72 15.59
C ASP A 39 -7.02 -23.09 15.30
N GLY A 40 -6.43 -23.67 16.34
CA GLY A 40 -6.39 -25.10 16.61
C GLY A 40 -5.71 -26.08 15.65
N PHE A 41 -5.98 -26.07 14.33
CA PHE A 41 -5.73 -27.26 13.51
C PHE A 41 -5.48 -27.07 12.02
N ASN A 42 -5.56 -25.86 11.45
CA ASN A 42 -5.14 -25.63 10.06
C ASN A 42 -4.50 -24.24 9.94
N VAL A 43 -3.21 -24.19 9.64
CA VAL A 43 -2.55 -22.95 9.23
C VAL A 43 -3.08 -22.63 7.84
N ILE A 44 -4.09 -21.78 7.76
CA ILE A 44 -4.37 -21.07 6.52
C ILE A 44 -3.25 -20.03 6.46
N GLU A 45 -2.32 -20.21 5.52
CA GLU A 45 -1.34 -19.18 5.20
C GLU A 45 -2.12 -18.00 4.61
N ILE A 46 -2.64 -17.15 5.48
CA ILE A 46 -3.19 -15.87 5.09
C ILE A 46 -1.96 -15.04 4.76
N ASP A 47 -1.67 -14.96 3.47
CA ASP A 47 -0.58 -14.18 2.90
C ASP A 47 -0.41 -12.87 3.69
N SER A 48 0.58 -12.83 4.58
CA SER A 48 0.90 -11.66 5.42
C SER A 48 1.38 -10.46 4.60
N ASN A 49 1.24 -10.54 3.27
CA ASN A 49 1.43 -9.48 2.30
C ASN A 49 0.22 -8.54 2.20
N ALA A 50 -0.96 -8.92 2.71
CA ALA A 50 -2.12 -8.04 2.78
C ALA A 50 -1.90 -6.95 3.83
N SER A 51 -1.14 -5.91 3.49
CA SER A 51 -1.00 -4.71 4.32
C SER A 51 -1.91 -3.63 3.79
N ARG A 52 -2.86 -3.14 4.59
CA ARG A 52 -3.70 -2.01 4.19
C ARG A 52 -2.93 -0.72 4.34
N VAL A 53 -2.77 0.00 3.23
CA VAL A 53 -2.20 1.34 3.23
C VAL A 53 -3.24 2.36 2.76
N THR A 54 -3.16 3.57 3.31
CA THR A 54 -3.86 4.74 2.78
C THR A 54 -2.86 5.56 1.98
N LEU A 55 -2.98 5.52 0.65
CA LEU A 55 -2.17 6.31 -0.28
C LEU A 55 -2.82 7.67 -0.48
N THR A 56 -2.00 8.72 -0.57
CA THR A 56 -2.47 10.08 -0.83
C THR A 56 -1.57 10.72 -1.87
N CYS A 57 -2.11 11.13 -3.02
CA CYS A 57 -1.29 11.59 -4.13
C CYS A 57 -0.33 12.73 -3.76
N GLY A 58 -0.78 13.72 -2.98
CA GLY A 58 0.02 14.85 -2.51
C GLY A 58 0.49 15.80 -3.62
N ASN A 59 -0.03 15.67 -4.85
CA ASN A 59 0.30 16.54 -5.97
C ASN A 59 -0.67 17.73 -6.04
N PRO A 60 -0.19 18.92 -6.44
CA PRO A 60 -1.06 20.09 -6.59
C PRO A 60 -2.12 19.83 -7.66
N GLY A 61 -3.39 19.91 -7.27
CA GLY A 61 -4.55 19.62 -8.12
C GLY A 61 -4.98 18.15 -8.15
N CYS A 62 -4.46 17.29 -7.27
CA CYS A 62 -4.93 15.91 -7.12
C CYS A 62 -5.08 15.53 -5.63
N ASP A 63 -6.33 15.55 -5.15
CA ASP A 63 -6.71 15.16 -3.77
C ASP A 63 -7.04 13.66 -3.65
N TRP A 64 -6.58 12.84 -4.60
CA TRP A 64 -6.83 11.40 -4.59
C TRP A 64 -6.24 10.77 -3.32
N THR A 65 -7.12 10.12 -2.56
CA THR A 65 -6.78 9.35 -1.37
C THR A 65 -7.54 8.05 -1.41
N GLU A 66 -6.82 6.94 -1.31
CA GLU A 66 -7.42 5.62 -1.34
C GLU A 66 -6.81 4.73 -0.27
N ARG A 67 -7.69 3.98 0.41
CA ARG A 67 -7.30 2.92 1.31
C ARG A 67 -7.42 1.59 0.58
N THR A 68 -6.28 0.97 0.32
CA THR A 68 -6.20 -0.30 -0.42
C THR A 68 -5.20 -1.26 0.21
N GLU A 69 -5.47 -2.54 0.08
CA GLU A 69 -4.54 -3.64 0.36
C GLU A 69 -3.74 -4.05 -0.88
N TYR A 70 -4.18 -3.63 -2.07
CA TYR A 70 -3.57 -3.93 -3.36
C TYR A 70 -2.66 -2.79 -3.84
N TRP A 71 -2.12 -1.99 -2.92
CA TRP A 71 -1.26 -0.85 -3.27
C TRP A 71 -0.01 -1.22 -4.07
N ILE A 72 0.40 -2.48 -4.02
CA ILE A 72 1.53 -2.99 -4.80
C ILE A 72 1.26 -2.93 -6.29
N GLU A 73 -0.01 -3.01 -6.72
CA GLU A 73 -0.40 -2.90 -8.13
C GLU A 73 -0.22 -1.47 -8.68
N TYR A 74 -0.14 -0.47 -7.80
CA TYR A 74 0.16 0.91 -8.19
C TYR A 74 1.66 1.18 -8.38
N ILE A 75 2.53 0.21 -8.08
CA ILE A 75 3.97 0.31 -8.29
C ILE A 75 4.27 -0.16 -9.72
N ILE A 76 4.78 0.73 -10.54
CA ILE A 76 5.36 0.38 -11.84
C ILE A 76 6.82 -0.07 -11.65
N ASP A 77 7.21 -1.19 -12.28
CA ASP A 77 8.57 -1.75 -12.19
C ASP A 77 9.60 -0.91 -12.95
#